data_AF-A0A0C1GKS6-F1
#
_entry.id   AF-A0A0C1GKS6-F1
#
_cell.length_a   1.000
_cell.length_b   1.000
_cell.length_c   1.000
_cell.angle_alpha   90.00
_cell.angle_beta   90.00
_cell.angle_gamma   90.00
#
_symmetry.space_group_name_H-M   'P 1'
#
loop_
_entity.id
_entity.type
_entity.pdbx_description
1 polymer ?
#
loop_
_entity_poly.entity_id
_entity_poly.type
_entity_poly.pdbx_seq_one_letter_code
_entity_poly.pdbx_strand_id
1 'polypeptide(L)' 'MTQPGKPIVTITYCTGCNWLLRAGWMAQELLQTFQDQLGG' A
#
# COMPACT_ATOMS: atom_id res chain seq x y z
N MET A 1 -15.39 15.49 16.08
CA MET A 1 -15.61 15.22 14.65
C MET A 1 -14.46 14.37 14.18
N THR A 2 -14.66 13.05 14.11
CA THR A 2 -13.63 12.11 13.65
C THR A 2 -13.47 12.32 12.15
N GLN A 3 -12.39 12.98 11.70
CA GLN A 3 -12.06 12.95 10.28
C GLN A 3 -11.84 11.48 9.90
N PRO A 4 -12.50 10.95 8.86
CA PRO A 4 -12.17 9.63 8.38
C PRO A 4 -10.68 9.66 7.99
N GLY A 5 -9.87 8.84 8.65
CA GLY A 5 -8.46 8.72 8.31
C GLY A 5 -8.31 8.36 6.84
N LYS A 6 -7.19 8.76 6.23
CA LYS A 6 -6.89 8.38 4.84
C LYS A 6 -7.03 6.85 4.68
N PRO A 7 -7.63 6.36 3.59
CA PRO A 7 -7.78 4.92 3.35
C PRO A 7 -6.44 4.17 3.40
N ILE A 8 -6.47 2.96 3.94
CA ILE A 8 -5.32 2.05 4.06
C ILE A 8 -5.47 0.90 3.07
N VAL A 9 -4.43 0.64 2.28
CA VAL A 9 -4.39 -0.47 1.32
C VAL A 9 -3.50 -1.58 1.87
N THR A 10 -4.03 -2.80 1.93
CA THR A 10 -3.27 -3.99 2.36
C THR A 10 -2.95 -4.87 1.15
N ILE A 11 -1.67 -5.09 0.89
CA ILE A 11 -1.21 -5.99 -0.18
C ILE A 11 -0.92 -7.35 0.45
N THR A 12 -1.81 -8.31 0.21
CA THR A 12 -1.59 -9.72 0.62
C THR A 12 -0.77 -10.42 -0.47
N TYR A 13 0.34 -11.05 -0.07
CA TYR A 13 1.20 -11.80 -1.00
C TYR A 13 1.70 -13.09 -0.38
N CYS A 14 2.07 -14.04 -1.25
CA CYS A 14 2.65 -15.32 -0.86
C CYS A 14 4.12 -15.16 -0.45
N THR A 15 4.47 -15.56 0.77
CA THR A 15 5.84 -15.52 1.30
C THR A 15 6.75 -16.60 0.70
N GLY A 16 6.20 -17.72 0.21
CA GLY A 16 6.94 -18.81 -0.45
C GLY A 16 7.12 -18.67 -1.96
N CYS A 17 6.57 -17.62 -2.57
CA CYS A 17 6.51 -17.45 -4.03
C CYS A 17 7.52 -16.42 -4.56
N ASN A 18 8.41 -15.90 -3.71
CA ASN A 18 9.32 -14.78 -4.01
C ASN A 18 8.58 -13.52 -4.51
N TRP A 19 7.39 -13.23 -3.95
CA TRP A 19 6.59 -12.05 -4.35
C TRP A 19 6.82 -10.82 -3.47
N LEU A 20 7.64 -10.91 -2.43
CA LEU A 20 7.94 -9.81 -1.52
C LEU A 20 8.35 -8.53 -2.28
N LEU A 21 9.30 -8.65 -3.21
CA LEU A 21 9.81 -7.48 -3.95
C LEU A 21 8.73 -6.85 -4.84
N ARG A 22 7.89 -7.69 -5.48
CA ARG A 22 6.75 -7.21 -6.29
C ARG A 22 5.71 -6.50 -5.42
N ALA A 23 5.40 -7.04 -4.24
CA ALA A 23 4.47 -6.41 -3.30
C ALA A 23 5.00 -5.07 -2.79
N GLY A 24 6.30 -5.00 -2.47
CA GLY A 24 6.97 -3.75 -2.09
C GLY A 24 6.97 -2.70 -3.20
N TRP A 25 7.26 -3.10 -4.44
CA TRP A 25 7.18 -2.21 -5.60
C TRP A 25 5.76 -1.66 -5.82
N MET A 26 4.73 -2.51 -5.78
CA MET A 26 3.33 -2.04 -5.88
C MET A 26 2.96 -1.07 -4.76
N ALA A 27 3.45 -1.28 -3.53
CA ALA A 27 3.25 -0.33 -2.44
C ALA A 27 3.88 1.04 -2.74
N GLN A 28 5.10 1.06 -3.31
CA GLN A 28 5.78 2.30 -3.70
C GLN A 28 5.03 3.03 -4.80
N GLU A 29 4.60 2.34 -5.87
CA GLU A 29 3.82 2.94 -6.95
C GLU A 29 2.52 3.59 -6.43
N LEU A 30 1.80 2.90 -5.53
CA LEU A 30 0.59 3.42 -4.91
C LEU A 30 0.86 4.66 -4.06
N LEU A 31 1.89 4.63 -3.20
CA LEU A 31 2.23 5.77 -2.35
C LEU A 31 2.75 6.96 -3.16
N GLN A 32 3.47 6.73 -4.25
CA GLN A 32 3.94 7.80 -5.12
C GLN A 32 2.78 8.45 -5.88
N THR A 33 1.85 7.65 -6.40
CA THR A 33 0.71 8.14 -7.20
C THR A 33 -0.35 8.81 -6.33
N PHE A 34 -0.61 8.25 -5.15
CA PHE A 34 -1.74 8.63 -4.28
C PHE A 34 -1.29 9.18 -2.93
N GLN A 35 -0.11 9.81 -2.86
CA GLN A 35 0.51 10.32 -1.63
C GLN A 35 -0.44 11.13 -0.72
N ASP A 36 -1.30 11.95 -1.31
CA ASP A 36 -2.23 12.81 -0.56
C ASP A 36 -3.52 12.08 -0.16
N GLN A 37 -3.80 10.93 -0.78
CA GLN A 37 -5.05 10.22 -0.67
C GLN A 37 -4.95 8.94 0.18
N LEU A 38 -3.80 8.29 0.25
CA LEU A 38 -3.59 7.07 1.03
C LEU A 38 -2.91 7.34 2.38
N GLY A 39 -3.24 6.52 3.38
CA GLY A 39 -2.50 6.46 4.63
C GLY A 39 -1.33 5.50 4.49
N GLY A 40 -0.11 6.02 4.59
CA GLY A 40 1.16 5.29 4.54
C GLY A 40 1.96 5.50 5.81
#